data_AF-A0A5B8KTS5-F1
#
_entry.id   AF-A0A5B8KTS5-F1
#
_cell.length_a   1.000
_cell.length_b   1.000
_cell.length_c   1.000
_cell.angle_alpha   90.00
_cell.angle_beta   90.00
_cell.angle_gamma   90.00
#
_symmetry.space_group_name_H-M   'P 1'
#
loop_
_entity.id
_entity.type
_entity.pdbx_description
1 polymer ?
#
loop_
_entity_poly.entity_id
_entity_poly.type
_entity_poly.pdbx_seq_one_letter_code
_entity_poly.pdbx_strand_id
1 'polypeptide(L)'
;MSVNGAVAVEIDQTEPVGDVLARIEAELEAIAHAVDANQAHIAAAIGAAAVADPAYASAVQEADLLSQKVAGIASFLRAILLELSPEWRVDATAAVRALKLAELAHRLGTQGRGEHAHDDIDYGHCDLF
;
A
#
# COMPACT_ATOMS: atom_id res chain seq x y z
N MET A 1 33.98 15.59 -39.69
CA MET A 1 33.30 14.33 -39.32
C MET A 1 32.84 14.48 -37.88
N SER A 2 31.56 14.74 -37.67
CA SER A 2 30.99 14.97 -36.34
C SER A 2 30.58 13.63 -35.74
N VAL A 3 31.17 13.28 -34.60
CA VAL A 3 30.77 12.12 -33.80
C VAL A 3 29.51 12.53 -33.02
N ASN A 4 28.36 11.98 -33.40
CA ASN A 4 27.13 12.13 -32.65
C ASN A 4 27.06 11.00 -31.62
N GLY A 5 27.59 11.25 -30.42
CA GLY A 5 27.50 10.32 -29.29
C GLY A 5 26.12 10.43 -28.67
N ALA A 6 25.26 9.46 -28.94
CA ALA A 6 24.03 9.27 -28.17
C ALA A 6 24.42 8.91 -26.73
N VAL A 7 24.31 9.87 -25.82
CA VAL A 7 24.36 9.61 -24.38
C VAL A 7 23.08 8.83 -24.06
N ALA A 8 23.22 7.53 -23.84
CA ALA A 8 22.16 6.74 -23.24
C ALA A 8 21.89 7.36 -21.86
N VAL A 9 20.68 7.89 -21.67
CA VAL A 9 20.22 8.34 -20.35
C VAL A 9 20.13 7.07 -19.49
N GLU A 10 21.13 6.87 -18.64
CA GLU A 10 21.11 5.85 -17.61
C GLU A 10 20.02 6.27 -16.62
N ILE A 11 18.82 5.70 -16.79
CA ILE A 11 17.71 5.98 -15.87
C ILE A 11 18.09 5.31 -14.55
N ASP A 12 18.39 6.11 -13.54
CA ASP A 12 18.58 5.65 -12.18
C ASP A 12 17.29 4.96 -11.70
N GLN A 13 17.29 3.61 -11.71
CA GLN A 13 16.17 2.77 -11.30
C GLN A 13 16.04 2.69 -9.78
N THR A 14 16.97 3.31 -9.07
CA THR A 14 17.10 3.20 -7.63
C THR A 14 16.19 4.27 -6.98
N GLU A 15 15.55 3.94 -5.87
CA GLU A 15 14.57 4.81 -5.20
C GLU A 15 14.77 4.78 -3.68
N PRO A 16 14.32 5.80 -2.94
CA PRO A 16 14.41 5.79 -1.49
C PRO A 16 13.73 4.55 -0.90
N VAL A 17 14.43 3.86 0.01
CA VAL A 17 13.89 2.67 0.68
C VAL A 17 12.61 3.02 1.46
N GLY A 18 12.54 4.23 2.01
CA GLY A 18 11.34 4.76 2.68
C GLY A 18 10.11 4.74 1.77
N ASP A 19 10.25 5.15 0.50
CA ASP A 19 9.12 5.19 -0.44
C ASP A 19 8.63 3.79 -0.81
N VAL A 20 9.55 2.82 -0.92
CA VAL A 20 9.20 1.41 -1.18
C VAL A 20 8.42 0.85 0.00
N LEU A 21 8.93 1.05 1.21
CA LEU A 21 8.31 0.57 2.42
C LEU A 21 6.98 1.27 2.71
N ALA A 22 6.82 2.56 2.39
CA ALA A 22 5.55 3.28 2.47
C ALA A 22 4.49 2.66 1.55
N ARG A 23 4.85 2.33 0.30
CA ARG A 23 3.92 1.64 -0.61
C ARG A 23 3.54 0.26 -0.09
N ILE A 24 4.48 -0.49 0.47
CA ILE A 24 4.18 -1.81 1.06
C ILE A 24 3.25 -1.67 2.27
N GLU A 25 3.48 -0.68 3.12
CA GLU A 25 2.63 -0.38 4.27
C GLU A 25 1.19 -0.05 3.84
N ALA A 26 1.02 0.89 2.91
CA ALA A 26 -0.28 1.23 2.35
C ALA A 26 -1.00 0.03 1.72
N GLU A 27 -0.29 -0.85 1.01
CA GLU A 27 -0.88 -2.08 0.46
C GLU A 27 -1.36 -3.05 1.55
N LEU A 28 -0.60 -3.18 2.64
CA LEU A 28 -1.00 -4.03 3.76
C LEU A 28 -2.24 -3.46 4.46
N GLU A 29 -2.30 -2.15 4.70
CA GLU A 29 -3.50 -1.51 5.25
C GLU A 29 -4.72 -1.73 4.35
N ALA A 30 -4.57 -1.56 3.02
CA ALA A 30 -5.63 -1.83 2.07
C ALA A 30 -6.10 -3.29 2.11
N ILE A 31 -5.18 -4.25 2.26
CA ILE A 31 -5.52 -5.68 2.40
C ILE A 31 -6.29 -5.92 3.71
N ALA A 32 -5.87 -5.34 4.83
CA ALA A 32 -6.57 -5.49 6.11
C ALA A 32 -8.02 -4.97 6.00
N HIS A 33 -8.20 -3.77 5.42
CA HIS A 33 -9.52 -3.21 5.16
C HIS A 33 -10.37 -4.07 4.21
N ALA A 34 -9.77 -4.64 3.17
CA ALA A 34 -10.47 -5.52 2.24
C ALA A 34 -10.93 -6.83 2.91
N VAL A 35 -10.14 -7.39 3.84
CA VAL A 35 -10.52 -8.57 4.61
C VAL A 35 -11.73 -8.24 5.51
N ASP A 36 -11.67 -7.15 6.27
CA ASP A 36 -12.75 -6.71 7.15
C ASP A 36 -14.06 -6.44 6.37
N ALA A 37 -13.97 -5.71 5.25
CA ALA A 37 -15.12 -5.44 4.39
C ALA A 37 -15.71 -6.74 3.80
N ASN A 38 -14.87 -7.67 3.35
CA ASN A 38 -15.34 -8.96 2.85
C ASN A 38 -16.07 -9.76 3.93
N GLN A 39 -15.61 -9.73 5.19
CA GLN A 39 -16.31 -10.37 6.30
C GLN A 39 -17.70 -9.77 6.50
N ALA A 40 -17.81 -8.44 6.48
CA ALA A 40 -19.10 -7.75 6.61
C ALA A 40 -20.07 -8.12 5.47
N HIS A 41 -19.58 -8.21 4.23
CA HIS A 41 -20.39 -8.63 3.08
C HIS A 41 -20.82 -10.09 3.15
N ILE A 42 -19.92 -10.99 3.55
CA ILE A 42 -20.22 -12.41 3.75
C ILE A 42 -21.28 -12.56 4.84
N ALA A 43 -21.14 -11.84 5.96
CA ALA A 43 -22.11 -11.85 7.04
C ALA A 43 -23.50 -11.37 6.62
N ALA A 44 -23.58 -10.35 5.76
CA ALA A 44 -24.83 -9.85 5.23
C ALA A 44 -25.49 -10.81 4.21
N ALA A 45 -24.68 -11.58 3.46
CA ALA A 45 -25.17 -12.51 2.45
C ALA A 45 -25.68 -13.84 3.04
N ILE A 46 -25.21 -14.22 4.23
CA ILE A 46 -25.55 -15.48 4.87
C ILE A 46 -26.84 -15.33 5.70
N GLY A 47 -27.82 -16.20 5.45
CA GLY A 47 -29.08 -16.20 6.19
C GLY A 47 -28.95 -16.59 7.66
N ALA A 48 -29.93 -16.21 8.49
CA ALA A 48 -29.90 -16.36 9.95
C ALA A 48 -29.60 -17.78 10.48
N ALA A 49 -29.91 -18.83 9.71
CA ALA A 49 -29.64 -20.21 10.09
C ALA A 49 -28.14 -20.57 10.10
N ALA A 50 -27.34 -19.96 9.21
CA ALA A 50 -25.91 -20.23 9.12
C ALA A 50 -25.08 -19.38 10.10
N VAL A 51 -25.65 -18.29 10.63
CA VAL A 51 -25.05 -17.51 11.73
C VAL A 51 -24.98 -18.32 13.03
N ALA A 52 -25.87 -19.30 13.21
CA ALA A 52 -25.88 -20.20 14.37
C ALA A 52 -24.86 -21.36 14.26
N ASP A 53 -24.16 -21.50 13.13
CA ASP A 53 -23.15 -22.54 12.93
C ASP A 53 -21.84 -22.14 13.64
N PRO A 54 -21.32 -22.95 14.58
CA PRO A 54 -20.02 -22.72 15.19
C PRO A 54 -18.87 -22.58 14.19
N ALA A 55 -18.95 -23.26 13.03
CA ALA A 55 -17.95 -23.14 11.97
C ALA A 55 -17.94 -21.74 11.35
N TYR A 56 -19.12 -21.12 11.23
CA TYR A 56 -19.24 -19.74 10.75
C TYR A 56 -18.60 -18.75 11.72
N ALA A 57 -18.88 -18.89 13.02
CA ALA A 57 -18.28 -18.04 14.04
C ALA A 57 -16.74 -18.16 14.06
N SER A 58 -16.19 -19.37 13.93
CA SER A 58 -14.74 -19.60 13.82
C SER A 58 -14.16 -18.90 12.59
N ALA A 59 -14.79 -19.06 11.43
CA ALA A 59 -14.31 -18.45 10.19
C ALA A 59 -14.30 -16.91 10.26
N VAL A 60 -15.31 -16.31 10.88
CA VAL A 60 -15.35 -14.85 11.11
C VAL A 60 -14.22 -14.42 12.05
N GLN A 61 -13.98 -15.13 13.15
CA GLN A 61 -12.90 -14.81 14.08
C GLN A 61 -11.51 -14.97 13.44
N GLU A 62 -11.31 -16.00 12.62
CA GLU A 62 -10.05 -16.24 11.92
C GLU A 62 -9.75 -15.13 10.92
N ALA A 63 -10.77 -14.66 10.19
CA ALA A 63 -10.60 -13.56 9.24
C ALA A 63 -10.35 -12.21 9.95
N ASP A 64 -10.97 -11.96 11.11
CA ASP A 64 -10.70 -10.76 11.92
C ASP A 64 -9.26 -10.79 12.45
N LEU A 65 -8.84 -11.94 12.99
CA LEU A 65 -7.46 -12.13 13.42
C LEU A 65 -6.45 -11.94 12.27
N LEU A 66 -6.80 -12.36 11.04
CA LEU A 66 -5.96 -12.13 9.88
C LEU A 66 -5.88 -10.63 9.54
N SER A 67 -7.00 -9.91 9.54
CA SER A 67 -7.02 -8.45 9.33
C SER A 67 -6.14 -7.72 10.35
N GLN A 68 -6.28 -8.04 11.64
CA GLN A 68 -5.47 -7.46 12.72
C GLN A 68 -3.97 -7.76 12.55
N LYS A 69 -3.60 -8.97 12.14
CA LYS A 69 -2.20 -9.33 11.87
C LYS A 69 -1.62 -8.50 10.73
N VAL A 70 -2.35 -8.34 9.64
CA VAL A 70 -1.90 -7.54 8.49
C VAL A 70 -1.74 -6.08 8.89
N ALA A 71 -2.72 -5.49 9.59
CA ALA A 71 -2.63 -4.12 10.10
C ALA A 71 -1.47 -3.93 11.08
N GLY A 72 -1.19 -4.93 11.93
CA GLY A 72 -0.06 -4.93 12.84
C GLY A 72 1.30 -4.93 12.11
N ILE A 73 1.42 -5.68 11.01
CA ILE A 73 2.63 -5.66 10.17
C ILE A 73 2.80 -4.30 9.48
N ALA A 74 1.71 -3.73 8.95
CA ALA A 74 1.74 -2.38 8.36
C ALA A 74 2.25 -1.35 9.38
N SER A 75 1.68 -1.35 10.59
CA SER A 75 2.10 -0.47 11.69
C SER A 75 3.58 -0.65 12.08
N PHE A 76 4.07 -1.90 12.08
CA PHE A 76 5.48 -2.19 12.34
C PHE A 76 6.40 -1.62 11.25
N LEU A 77 6.04 -1.77 9.97
CA LEU A 77 6.79 -1.16 8.86
C LEU A 77 6.79 0.37 8.95
N ARG A 78 5.67 0.97 9.30
CA ARG A 78 5.57 2.42 9.55
C ARG A 78 6.52 2.88 10.64
N ALA A 79 6.64 2.12 11.73
CA ALA A 79 7.58 2.42 12.81
C ALA A 79 9.05 2.33 12.34
N ILE A 80 9.39 1.35 11.50
CA ILE A 80 10.74 1.26 10.88
C ILE A 80 11.00 2.48 9.99
N LEU A 81 9.99 2.92 9.22
CA LEU A 81 10.09 4.06 8.31
C LEU A 81 10.59 5.33 9.01
N LEU A 82 10.10 5.57 10.23
CA LEU A 82 10.43 6.76 11.03
C LEU A 82 11.88 6.80 11.47
N GLU A 83 12.54 5.64 11.55
CA GLU A 83 13.93 5.50 11.99
C GLU A 83 14.91 5.32 10.81
N LEU A 84 14.40 5.25 9.59
CA LEU A 84 15.20 4.94 8.41
C LEU A 84 15.98 6.17 7.92
N SER A 85 17.23 5.98 7.50
CA SER A 85 18.00 7.05 6.89
C SER A 85 17.43 7.43 5.51
N PRO A 86 17.23 8.72 5.21
CA PRO A 86 16.71 9.16 3.91
C PRO A 86 17.69 8.88 2.75
N GLU A 87 18.97 8.62 3.04
CA GLU A 87 20.01 8.36 2.06
C GLU A 87 19.99 6.92 1.52
N TRP A 88 19.19 6.03 2.11
CA TRP A 88 19.14 4.63 1.71
C TRP A 88 18.31 4.45 0.45
N ARG A 89 18.92 3.82 -0.55
CA ARG A 89 18.29 3.58 -1.86
C ARG A 89 18.33 2.12 -2.25
N VAL A 90 17.33 1.69 -3.00
CA VAL A 90 17.17 0.32 -3.49
C VAL A 90 16.64 0.30 -4.92
N ASP A 91 17.07 -0.66 -5.73
CA ASP A 91 16.43 -0.98 -7.01
C ASP A 91 15.36 -2.06 -6.77
N ALA A 92 14.09 -1.65 -6.77
CA ALA A 92 12.96 -2.55 -6.57
C ALA A 92 12.48 -3.24 -7.86
N THR A 93 13.09 -2.96 -9.02
CA THR A 93 12.60 -3.40 -10.34
C THR A 93 12.43 -4.92 -10.41
N ALA A 94 13.43 -5.66 -9.94
CA ALA A 94 13.38 -7.13 -9.95
C ALA A 94 12.28 -7.66 -9.01
N ALA A 95 12.09 -7.03 -7.85
CA ALA A 95 11.06 -7.41 -6.89
C ALA A 95 9.66 -7.16 -7.45
N VAL A 96 9.43 -6.00 -8.08
CA VAL A 96 8.15 -5.66 -8.73
C VAL A 96 7.83 -6.63 -9.85
N ARG A 97 8.82 -7.01 -10.68
CA ARG A 97 8.62 -7.98 -11.78
C ARG A 97 8.26 -9.39 -11.31
N ALA A 98 8.55 -9.73 -10.06
CA ALA A 98 8.15 -11.02 -9.48
C ALA A 98 6.67 -11.05 -9.07
N LEU A 99 6.00 -9.90 -8.99
CA LEU A 99 4.59 -9.81 -8.66
C LEU A 99 3.73 -10.31 -9.83
N LYS A 100 2.81 -11.22 -9.53
CA LYS A 100 1.93 -11.85 -10.53
C LYS A 100 0.67 -11.02 -10.82
N LEU A 101 0.23 -10.24 -9.84
CA LEU A 101 -0.95 -9.40 -9.98
C LEU A 101 -0.52 -8.06 -10.57
N ALA A 102 -0.98 -7.77 -11.79
CA ALA A 102 -0.59 -6.56 -12.51
C ALA A 102 -0.90 -5.28 -11.72
N GLU A 103 -2.04 -5.25 -11.04
CA GLU A 103 -2.44 -4.11 -10.21
C GLU A 103 -1.53 -3.95 -8.98
N LEU A 104 -1.14 -5.05 -8.33
CA LEU A 104 -0.21 -5.00 -7.21
C LEU A 104 1.19 -4.56 -7.68
N ALA A 105 1.61 -5.04 -8.85
CA ALA A 105 2.84 -4.60 -9.49
C ALA A 105 2.80 -3.11 -9.85
N HIS A 106 1.63 -2.59 -10.24
CA HIS A 106 1.44 -1.18 -10.50
C HIS A 106 1.61 -0.36 -9.22
N ARG A 107 0.82 -0.64 -8.17
CA ARG A 107 0.83 0.15 -6.93
C ARG A 107 2.17 0.09 -6.20
N LEU A 108 2.84 -1.07 -6.19
CA LEU A 108 4.17 -1.20 -5.60
C LEU A 108 5.29 -0.67 -6.52
N GLY A 109 5.10 -0.72 -7.84
CA GLY A 109 6.11 -0.33 -8.82
C GLY A 109 6.12 1.13 -9.24
N THR A 110 5.10 1.92 -8.87
CA THR A 110 5.10 3.36 -9.13
C THR A 110 6.13 4.07 -8.26
N GLN A 111 7.32 4.31 -8.82
CA GLN A 111 8.35 5.15 -8.21
C GLN A 111 7.79 6.56 -7.98
N GLY A 112 7.69 6.98 -6.72
CA GLY A 112 7.75 8.38 -6.28
C GLY A 112 7.15 9.48 -7.17
N ARG A 113 5.96 9.30 -7.76
CA ARG A 113 5.10 10.44 -8.16
C ARG A 113 4.16 10.87 -7.04
N GLY A 114 4.51 10.53 -5.80
CA GLY A 114 4.05 11.24 -4.62
C GLY A 114 4.70 12.61 -4.63
N GLU A 115 4.13 13.53 -5.41
CA GLU A 115 4.28 14.95 -5.15
C GLU A 115 3.98 15.14 -3.66
N HIS A 116 4.95 15.61 -2.90
CA HIS A 116 4.69 16.29 -1.66
C HIS A 116 3.87 17.54 -1.99
N ALA A 117 2.58 17.37 -2.26
CA ALA A 117 1.60 18.42 -2.17
C ALA A 117 1.47 18.74 -0.69
N HIS A 118 2.37 19.61 -0.21
CA HIS A 118 2.03 20.53 0.85
C HIS A 118 0.86 21.33 0.31
N ASP A 119 -0.35 20.82 0.51
CA ASP A 119 -1.57 21.56 0.29
C ASP A 119 -1.58 22.60 1.41
N ASP A 120 -0.93 23.73 1.14
CA ASP A 120 -1.28 24.99 1.78
C ASP A 120 -2.74 25.25 1.39
N ILE A 121 -3.65 24.62 2.14
CA ILE A 121 -5.07 24.93 2.09
C ILE A 121 -5.19 26.33 2.67
N ASP A 122 -5.07 27.31 1.77
CA ASP A 122 -5.59 28.64 1.95
C ASP A 122 -7.09 28.49 2.20
N TYR A 123 -7.49 28.54 3.48
CA TYR A 123 -8.89 28.75 3.87
C TYR A 123 -9.27 30.20 3.55
N GLY A 124 -9.17 30.55 2.28
CA GLY A 124 -9.55 31.81 1.71
C GLY A 124 -11.07 31.90 1.65
N HIS A 125 -11.61 32.55 2.66
CA HIS A 125 -12.75 33.46 2.54
C HIS A 125 -14.08 32.85 2.05
N CYS A 126 -14.83 32.26 2.99
CA CYS A 126 -16.28 32.09 2.81
C CYS A 126 -16.98 33.45 2.95
N ASP A 127 -17.33 34.07 1.84
CA ASP A 127 -18.33 35.14 1.80
C ASP A 127 -19.70 34.54 2.17
N LEU A 128 -20.26 35.02 3.29
CA LEU A 128 -21.61 34.69 3.75
C LEU A 128 -22.63 35.49 2.92
N PHE A 129 -23.41 34.78 2.11
CA PHE A 129 -24.70 35.25 1.59
C PHE A 129 -25.83 34.42 2.19
#